data_AF-A0A1V2M577-F1
#
_entry.id   AF-A0A1V2M577-F1
#
_cell.length_a   1.000
_cell.length_b   1.000
_cell.length_c   1.000
_cell.angle_alpha   90.00
_cell.angle_beta   90.00
_cell.angle_gamma   90.00
#
_symmetry.space_group_name_H-M   'P 1'
#
loop_
_entity.id
_entity.type
_entity.pdbx_description
1 polymer ?
#
loop_
_entity_poly.entity_id
_entity_poly.type
_entity_poly.pdbx_seq_one_letter_code
_entity_poly.pdbx_strand_id
1 'polypeptide(L)'
;MNKFRYNETTTSNFYEIYKSYIQPKIQNLDLLLKANLPPFDVEDVISVLDISKEEFLSIQTELNINENEIDKKAFFKILNNSTSYIGSLVTRQFQLGTGGIYTAESIAHIYDLEINLVQKAFNTLGYRKATDKNLHIVFKHIIIPKYTFLYH
;
A
#
# COMPACT_ATOMS: atom_id res chain seq x y z
N MET A 1 -24.91 -19.09 2.58
CA MET A 1 -25.57 -18.13 1.68
C MET A 1 -25.52 -16.75 2.31
N ASN A 2 -24.52 -15.94 1.96
CA ASN A 2 -24.44 -14.55 2.44
C ASN A 2 -25.17 -13.65 1.45
N LYS A 3 -26.23 -13.01 1.93
CA LYS A 3 -27.07 -12.09 1.17
C LYS A 3 -26.37 -10.74 1.09
N PHE A 4 -25.65 -10.48 0.00
CA PHE A 4 -25.23 -9.12 -0.36
C PHE A 4 -26.49 -8.30 -0.66
N ARG A 5 -26.71 -7.20 0.07
CA ARG A 5 -27.75 -6.22 -0.26
C ARG A 5 -27.11 -5.00 -0.89
N TYR A 6 -27.44 -4.77 -2.16
CA TYR A 6 -27.19 -3.52 -2.87
C TYR A 6 -27.95 -2.38 -2.19
N ASN A 7 -27.26 -1.30 -1.89
CA ASN A 7 -27.84 0.04 -1.75
C ASN A 7 -26.80 0.99 -2.35
N GLU A 8 -27.16 1.59 -3.49
CA GLU A 8 -26.53 2.75 -4.16
C GLU A 8 -24.99 2.83 -4.16
N THR A 9 -24.41 2.70 -5.36
CA THR A 9 -22.98 2.90 -5.67
C THR A 9 -22.51 4.30 -5.28
N THR A 10 -22.23 4.53 -4.00
CA THR A 10 -21.39 5.66 -3.61
C THR A 10 -20.04 5.45 -4.27
N THR A 11 -19.63 6.36 -5.13
CA THR A 11 -18.28 6.43 -5.68
C THR A 11 -17.47 7.39 -4.81
N SER A 12 -16.20 7.10 -4.60
CA SER A 12 -15.26 8.02 -3.96
C SER A 12 -14.06 8.19 -4.87
N ASN A 13 -13.35 9.30 -4.70
CA ASN A 13 -12.08 9.50 -5.37
C ASN A 13 -10.98 8.74 -4.60
N PHE A 14 -10.03 8.17 -5.34
CA PHE A 14 -8.93 7.40 -4.73
C PHE A 14 -8.10 8.23 -3.75
N TYR A 15 -8.06 9.56 -3.90
CA TYR A 15 -7.34 10.44 -2.99
C TYR A 15 -7.84 10.36 -1.55
N GLU A 16 -9.15 10.17 -1.32
CA GLU A 16 -9.69 9.98 0.04
C GLU A 16 -9.12 8.74 0.71
N ILE A 17 -9.14 7.60 0.00
CA ILE A 17 -8.58 6.33 0.49
C ILE A 17 -7.07 6.46 0.71
N TYR A 18 -6.38 7.11 -0.22
CA TYR A 18 -4.95 7.38 -0.05
C TYR A 18 -4.69 8.19 1.23
N LYS A 19 -5.46 9.24 1.49
CA LYS A 19 -5.30 10.10 2.67
C LYS A 19 -5.67 9.42 3.99
N SER A 20 -6.76 8.66 4.02
CA SER A 20 -7.29 8.09 5.26
C SER A 20 -6.62 6.77 5.65
N TYR A 21 -6.10 6.03 4.67
CA TYR A 21 -5.64 4.66 4.87
C TYR A 21 -4.18 4.45 4.47
N ILE A 22 -3.82 4.77 3.23
CA ILE A 22 -2.50 4.44 2.69
C ILE A 22 -1.41 5.34 3.27
N GLN A 23 -1.62 6.66 3.24
CA GLN A 23 -0.64 7.64 3.69
C GLN A 23 -0.23 7.45 5.16
N PRO A 24 -1.16 7.30 6.13
CA PRO A 24 -0.78 7.08 7.53
C PRO A 24 0.08 5.83 7.73
N LYS A 25 -0.24 4.73 7.02
CA LYS A 25 0.52 3.47 7.13
C LYS A 25 1.93 3.59 6.54
N ILE A 26 2.07 4.24 5.38
CA ILE A 26 3.40 4.53 4.79
C ILE A 26 4.21 5.43 5.74
N GLN A 27 3.58 6.42 6.38
CA GLN A 27 4.26 7.30 7.34
C GLN A 27 4.72 6.54 8.59
N ASN A 28 3.89 5.65 9.14
CA ASN A 28 4.27 4.82 10.27
C ASN A 28 5.40 3.86 9.92
N LEU A 29 5.39 3.29 8.72
CA LEU A 29 6.47 2.46 8.21
C LEU A 29 7.78 3.24 8.08
N ASP A 30 7.73 4.43 7.49
CA ASP A 30 8.91 5.31 7.37
C ASP A 30 9.45 5.71 8.75
N LEU A 31 8.56 5.99 9.71
CA LEU A 31 8.92 6.31 11.08
C LEU A 31 9.60 5.13 11.77
N LEU A 32 9.03 3.92 11.69
CA LEU A 32 9.62 2.69 12.24
C LEU A 32 11.04 2.48 11.72
N LEU A 33 11.24 2.63 10.40
CA LEU A 33 12.54 2.41 9.77
C LEU A 33 13.60 3.48 10.09
N LYS A 34 13.18 4.71 10.40
CA LYS A 34 14.08 5.85 10.63
C LYS A 34 14.34 6.15 12.11
N ALA A 35 13.31 6.01 12.95
CA ALA A 35 13.36 6.42 14.35
C ALA A 35 13.84 5.29 15.28
N ASN A 36 13.51 4.03 14.97
CA ASN A 36 13.84 2.91 15.85
C ASN A 36 15.19 2.29 15.47
N LEU A 37 16.02 2.05 16.48
CA LEU A 37 17.23 1.27 16.34
C LEU A 37 16.86 -0.22 16.34
N PRO A 38 17.37 -1.02 15.39
CA PRO A 38 17.22 -2.47 15.45
C PRO A 38 17.73 -3.07 16.78
N PRO A 39 17.15 -4.18 17.24
CA PRO A 39 16.06 -4.94 16.61
C PRO A 39 14.69 -4.26 16.76
N PHE A 40 13.85 -4.38 15.74
CA PHE A 40 12.47 -3.88 15.77
C PHE A 40 11.59 -4.78 16.62
N ASP A 41 10.65 -4.18 17.34
CA ASP A 41 9.65 -4.92 18.11
C ASP A 41 8.66 -5.64 17.18
N VAL A 42 8.28 -6.87 17.54
CA VAL A 42 7.39 -7.71 16.74
C VAL A 42 6.00 -7.08 16.60
N GLU A 43 5.46 -6.52 17.68
CA GLU A 43 4.12 -5.92 17.69
C GLU A 43 4.11 -4.64 16.86
N ASP A 44 5.19 -3.85 16.86
CA ASP A 44 5.36 -2.71 15.95
C ASP A 44 5.36 -3.14 14.48
N VAL A 45 6.07 -4.22 14.14
CA VAL A 45 6.15 -4.74 12.77
C VAL A 45 4.78 -5.25 12.30
N ILE A 46 4.10 -6.03 13.13
CA ILE A 46 2.74 -6.53 12.86
C ILE A 46 1.77 -5.36 12.63
N SER A 47 1.82 -4.35 13.51
CA SER A 47 0.94 -3.17 13.43
C SER A 47 1.17 -2.35 12.17
N VAL A 48 2.43 -2.09 11.81
CA VAL A 48 2.78 -1.29 10.63
C VAL A 48 2.45 -2.03 9.33
N LEU A 49 2.69 -3.34 9.28
CA LEU A 49 2.40 -4.15 8.11
C LEU A 49 0.92 -4.53 8.02
N ASP A 50 0.12 -4.35 9.08
CA ASP A 50 -1.29 -4.72 9.10
C ASP A 50 -1.50 -6.20 8.74
N ILE A 51 -0.70 -7.07 9.35
CA ILE A 51 -0.78 -8.52 9.21
C ILE A 51 -1.23 -9.15 10.51
N SER A 52 -1.69 -10.39 10.47
CA SER A 52 -1.98 -11.13 11.70
C SER A 52 -0.70 -11.63 12.37
N LYS A 53 -0.79 -11.93 13.67
CA LYS A 53 0.33 -12.53 14.40
C LYS A 53 0.66 -13.93 13.86
N GLU A 54 -0.36 -14.68 13.45
CA GLU A 54 -0.22 -15.99 12.83
C GLU A 54 0.54 -15.90 11.51
N GLU A 55 0.21 -14.91 10.68
CA GLU A 55 0.91 -14.66 9.42
C GLU A 55 2.38 -14.29 9.68
N PHE A 56 2.63 -13.37 10.61
CA PHE A 56 3.99 -12.99 10.99
C PHE A 56 4.83 -14.21 11.43
N LEU A 57 4.31 -15.03 12.35
CA LEU A 57 5.00 -16.22 12.86
C LEU A 57 5.26 -17.25 11.74
N SER A 58 4.33 -17.37 10.78
CA SER A 58 4.51 -18.26 9.64
C SER A 58 5.69 -17.82 8.75
N ILE A 59 5.75 -16.53 8.41
CA ILE A 59 6.81 -15.94 7.59
C ILE A 59 8.15 -16.01 8.34
N GLN A 60 8.13 -15.73 9.63
CA GLN A 60 9.30 -15.78 10.48
C GLN A 60 9.92 -17.19 10.51
N THR A 61 9.08 -18.21 10.70
CA THR A 61 9.50 -19.62 10.72
C THR A 61 10.04 -20.05 9.35
N GLU A 62 9.36 -19.70 8.27
CA GLU A 62 9.79 -20.01 6.90
C GLU A 62 11.17 -19.40 6.57
N LEU A 63 11.40 -18.16 7.02
CA LEU A 63 12.62 -17.42 6.73
C LEU A 63 13.75 -17.62 7.76
N ASN A 64 13.52 -18.41 8.81
CA ASN A 64 14.43 -18.63 9.94
C ASN A 64 14.93 -17.32 10.57
N ILE A 65 14.02 -16.38 10.84
CA ILE A 65 14.35 -15.09 11.46
C ILE A 65 14.13 -15.19 12.97
N ASN A 66 15.14 -14.87 13.78
CA ASN A 66 14.97 -14.81 15.24
C ASN A 66 14.24 -13.52 15.65
N GLU A 67 13.34 -13.60 16.63
CA GLU A 67 12.57 -12.44 17.15
C GLU A 67 13.50 -11.31 17.65
N ASN A 68 14.65 -11.67 18.22
CA ASN A 68 15.62 -10.73 18.76
C ASN A 68 16.55 -10.11 17.69
N GLU A 69 16.36 -10.46 16.41
CA GLU A 69 17.26 -10.08 15.31
C GLU A 69 16.51 -9.43 14.13
N ILE A 70 15.34 -8.83 14.40
CA ILE A 70 14.57 -8.13 13.35
C ILE A 70 15.25 -6.80 13.01
N ASP A 71 16.28 -6.88 12.18
CA ASP A 71 16.92 -5.72 11.58
C ASP A 71 16.16 -5.22 10.34
N LYS A 72 16.68 -4.16 9.70
CA LYS A 72 16.09 -3.62 8.47
C LYS A 72 16.00 -4.65 7.36
N LYS A 73 16.98 -5.55 7.24
CA LYS A 73 17.00 -6.56 6.19
C LYS A 73 15.94 -7.63 6.46
N ALA A 74 15.82 -8.09 7.71
CA ALA A 74 14.78 -9.00 8.17
C ALA A 74 13.40 -8.39 7.97
N PHE A 75 13.21 -7.12 8.35
CA PHE A 75 11.96 -6.39 8.11
C PHE A 75 11.56 -6.40 6.63
N PHE A 76 12.47 -6.04 5.71
CA PHE A 76 12.15 -6.06 4.28
C PHE A 76 11.87 -7.47 3.73
N LYS A 77 12.49 -8.52 4.30
CA LYS A 77 12.13 -9.89 3.95
C LYS A 77 10.70 -10.23 4.41
N ILE A 78 10.32 -9.85 5.62
CA ILE A 78 8.97 -10.07 6.16
C ILE A 78 7.96 -9.30 5.30
N LEU A 79 8.22 -8.03 5.03
CA LEU A 79 7.40 -7.17 4.18
C LEU A 79 7.15 -7.80 2.80
N ASN A 80 8.20 -8.31 2.15
CA ASN A 80 8.09 -8.93 0.82
C ASN A 80 7.33 -10.25 0.79
N ASN A 81 7.22 -10.95 1.92
CA ASN A 81 6.48 -12.23 2.02
C ASN A 81 5.10 -12.06 2.68
N SER A 82 4.76 -10.84 3.11
CA SER A 82 3.46 -10.54 3.68
C SER A 82 2.37 -10.40 2.61
N THR A 83 1.15 -10.78 2.97
CA THR A 83 -0.07 -10.56 2.19
C THR A 83 -0.64 -9.14 2.36
N SER A 84 0.03 -8.31 3.16
CA SER A 84 -0.34 -6.92 3.37
C SER A 84 -0.45 -6.14 2.07
N TYR A 85 -1.56 -5.42 1.93
CA TYR A 85 -1.72 -4.45 0.84
C TYR A 85 -0.62 -3.39 0.87
N ILE A 86 -0.26 -2.88 2.06
CA ILE A 86 0.78 -1.86 2.22
C ILE A 86 2.15 -2.45 1.90
N GLY A 87 2.45 -3.67 2.38
CA GLY A 87 3.68 -4.37 2.04
C GLY A 87 3.82 -4.52 0.52
N SER A 88 2.80 -5.04 -0.15
CA SER A 88 2.76 -5.19 -1.60
C SER A 88 2.90 -3.86 -2.35
N LEU A 89 2.24 -2.80 -1.88
CA LEU A 89 2.36 -1.46 -2.46
C LEU A 89 3.81 -0.95 -2.38
N VAL A 90 4.44 -1.06 -1.21
CA VAL A 90 5.81 -0.63 -0.98
C VAL A 90 6.78 -1.44 -1.85
N THR A 91 6.62 -2.76 -1.93
CA THR A 91 7.43 -3.63 -2.80
C THR A 91 7.31 -3.21 -4.27
N ARG A 92 6.09 -2.99 -4.78
CA ARG A 92 5.86 -2.54 -6.16
C ARG A 92 6.47 -1.17 -6.44
N GLN A 93 6.39 -0.25 -5.49
CA GLN A 93 7.01 1.07 -5.60
C GLN A 93 8.54 0.98 -5.68
N PHE A 94 9.16 0.13 -4.85
CA PHE A 94 10.61 -0.09 -4.89
C PHE A 94 11.06 -0.75 -6.20
N GLN A 95 10.33 -1.77 -6.67
CA GLN A 95 10.65 -2.48 -7.92
C GLN A 95 10.62 -1.56 -9.15
N LEU A 96 9.65 -0.65 -9.22
CA LEU A 96 9.54 0.28 -10.34
C LEU A 96 10.57 1.41 -10.32
N GLY A 97 11.14 1.74 -9.16
CA GLY A 97 12.20 2.77 -9.07
C GLY A 97 11.79 4.11 -9.68
N THR A 98 10.54 4.54 -9.49
CA THR A 98 9.89 5.65 -10.24
C THR A 98 10.61 7.00 -10.19
N GLY A 99 11.55 7.22 -9.27
CA GLY A 99 12.34 8.46 -9.20
C GLY A 99 11.50 9.73 -9.04
N GLY A 100 10.28 9.61 -8.50
CA GLY A 100 9.32 10.72 -8.37
C GLY A 100 8.55 11.05 -9.65
N ILE A 101 8.59 10.18 -10.67
CA ILE A 101 7.86 10.33 -11.94
C ILE A 101 6.96 9.11 -12.17
N TYR A 102 5.67 9.38 -12.37
CA TYR A 102 4.63 8.36 -12.45
C TYR A 102 3.88 8.42 -13.78
N THR A 103 3.75 7.28 -14.47
CA THR A 103 2.80 7.09 -15.58
C THR A 103 1.51 6.46 -15.07
N ALA A 104 0.48 6.41 -15.92
CA ALA A 104 -0.78 5.73 -15.60
C ALA A 104 -0.53 4.24 -15.25
N GLU A 105 0.34 3.57 -15.99
CA GLU A 105 0.73 2.17 -15.78
C GLU A 105 1.44 1.99 -14.43
N SER A 106 2.36 2.90 -14.10
CA SER A 106 3.05 2.84 -12.81
C SER A 106 2.09 3.03 -11.62
N ILE A 107 1.12 3.93 -11.73
CA ILE A 107 0.13 4.16 -10.67
C ILE A 107 -0.81 2.97 -10.56
N ALA A 108 -1.32 2.46 -11.68
CA ALA A 108 -2.14 1.27 -11.72
C ALA A 108 -1.43 0.08 -11.06
N HIS A 109 -0.15 -0.11 -11.38
CA HIS A 109 0.67 -1.16 -10.80
C HIS A 109 0.91 -0.96 -9.31
N ILE A 110 1.42 0.19 -8.86
CA ILE A 110 1.78 0.44 -7.46
C ILE A 110 0.58 0.30 -6.52
N TYR A 111 -0.56 0.87 -6.93
CA TYR A 111 -1.75 0.99 -6.07
C TYR A 111 -2.80 -0.11 -6.30
N ASP A 112 -2.52 -1.06 -7.20
CA ASP A 112 -3.46 -2.12 -7.59
C ASP A 112 -4.79 -1.60 -8.16
N LEU A 113 -4.71 -0.59 -9.03
CA LEU A 113 -5.88 0.06 -9.61
C LEU A 113 -6.15 -0.44 -11.02
N GLU A 114 -7.42 -0.46 -11.42
CA GLU A 114 -7.80 -0.74 -12.79
C GLU A 114 -7.19 0.31 -13.73
N ILE A 115 -6.33 -0.14 -14.65
CA ILE A 115 -5.59 0.73 -15.57
C ILE A 115 -6.49 1.67 -16.36
N ASN A 116 -7.69 1.24 -16.75
CA ASN A 116 -8.65 2.04 -17.50
C ASN A 116 -9.09 3.30 -16.73
N LEU A 117 -9.29 3.17 -15.40
CA LEU A 117 -9.67 4.29 -14.53
C LEU A 117 -8.53 5.29 -14.39
N VAL A 118 -7.29 4.79 -14.25
CA VAL A 118 -6.10 5.62 -14.16
C VAL A 118 -5.84 6.35 -15.48
N GLN A 119 -5.89 5.65 -16.62
CA GLN A 119 -5.71 6.25 -17.94
C GLN A 119 -6.78 7.31 -18.22
N LYS A 120 -8.04 7.07 -17.84
CA LYS A 120 -9.11 8.06 -17.95
C LYS A 120 -8.77 9.34 -17.16
N ALA A 121 -8.28 9.21 -15.92
CA ALA A 121 -7.87 10.35 -15.11
C ALA A 121 -6.72 11.15 -15.77
N PHE A 122 -5.70 10.46 -16.29
CA PHE A 122 -4.60 11.11 -17.02
C PHE A 122 -5.08 11.85 -18.27
N ASN A 123 -5.96 11.22 -19.05
CA ASN A 123 -6.54 11.80 -20.26
C ASN A 123 -7.38 13.04 -19.94
N THR A 124 -8.23 12.99 -18.90
CA THR A 124 -9.02 14.14 -18.45
C THR A 124 -8.14 15.31 -18.01
N LEU A 125 -7.00 15.03 -17.37
CA LEU A 125 -6.05 16.06 -16.92
C LEU A 125 -5.08 16.52 -18.02
N GLY A 126 -5.07 15.86 -19.18
CA GLY A 126 -4.08 16.11 -20.23
C GLY A 126 -2.64 15.75 -19.81
N TYR A 127 -2.47 14.85 -18.84
CA TYR A 127 -1.16 14.46 -18.33
C TYR A 127 -0.62 13.24 -19.08
N ARG A 128 0.69 13.26 -19.36
CA ARG A 128 1.44 12.06 -19.78
C ARG A 128 2.21 11.44 -18.62
N LYS A 129 2.63 12.27 -17.66
CA LYS A 129 3.38 11.90 -16.46
C LYS A 129 2.91 12.77 -15.29
N ALA A 130 2.88 12.17 -14.12
CA ALA A 130 2.68 12.82 -12.84
C ALA A 130 3.99 12.81 -12.03
N THR A 131 4.07 13.67 -11.03
CA THR A 131 5.15 13.78 -10.06
C THR A 131 4.52 13.88 -8.67
N ASP A 132 5.32 13.77 -7.61
CA ASP A 132 4.83 13.91 -6.23
C ASP A 132 3.99 15.20 -6.02
N LYS A 133 4.32 16.27 -6.75
CA LYS A 133 3.62 17.56 -6.67
C LYS A 133 2.18 17.52 -7.18
N ASN A 134 1.89 16.71 -8.20
CA ASN A 134 0.56 16.67 -8.84
C ASN A 134 -0.13 15.30 -8.73
N LEU A 135 0.50 14.32 -8.09
CA LEU A 135 -0.05 12.98 -7.88
C LEU A 135 -1.41 13.01 -7.15
N HIS A 136 -1.56 13.91 -6.17
CA HIS A 136 -2.82 14.12 -5.47
C HIS A 136 -3.96 14.57 -6.39
N ILE A 137 -3.67 15.34 -7.45
CA ILE A 137 -4.66 15.79 -8.43
C ILE A 137 -5.13 14.60 -9.27
N VAL A 138 -4.19 13.76 -9.70
CA VAL A 138 -4.50 12.52 -10.42
C VAL A 138 -5.39 11.62 -9.57
N PHE A 139 -5.04 11.41 -8.29
CA PHE A 139 -5.84 10.56 -7.39
C PHE A 139 -7.26 11.08 -7.18
N LYS A 140 -7.48 12.39 -7.19
CA LYS A 140 -8.83 12.99 -7.11
C LYS A 140 -9.70 12.67 -8.33
N HIS A 141 -9.08 12.36 -9.48
CA HIS A 141 -9.78 12.06 -10.74
C HIS A 141 -9.95 10.56 -11.00
N ILE A 142 -9.32 9.70 -10.18
CA ILE A 142 -9.55 8.26 -10.22
C ILE A 142 -10.78 7.97 -9.37
N ILE A 143 -11.90 7.69 -10.03
CA ILE A 143 -13.17 7.38 -9.38
C ILE A 143 -13.26 5.87 -9.20
N ILE A 144 -13.40 5.43 -7.95
CA ILE A 144 -13.54 4.02 -7.60
C ILE A 144 -14.88 3.78 -6.89
N PRO A 145 -15.51 2.62 -7.08
CA PRO A 145 -16.66 2.23 -6.26
C PRO A 145 -16.26 2.21 -4.78
N LYS A 146 -17.10 2.68 -3.87
CA LYS A 146 -16.85 2.64 -2.42
C LYS A 146 -16.91 1.20 -1.83
N TYR A 147 -16.80 0.18 -2.67
CA TYR A 147 -16.75 -1.23 -2.30
C TYR A 147 -15.29 -1.71 -2.25
N THR A 148 -14.48 -1.25 -1.32
CA THR A 148 -13.15 -1.87 -1.15
C THR A 148 -12.62 -1.66 0.25
N PHE A 149 -12.16 -2.76 0.85
CA PHE A 149 -11.76 -2.99 2.24
C PHE A 149 -12.91 -3.29 3.23
N LEU A 150 -13.63 -4.39 2.96
CA LEU A 150 -14.08 -5.23 4.08
C LEU A 150 -12.86 -6.04 4.53
N TYR A 151 -12.30 -5.69 5.68
CA TYR A 151 -11.31 -6.50 6.36
C TYR A 151 -11.90 -7.89 6.61
N HIS A 152 -11.14 -8.92 6.24
CA HIS A 152 -11.31 -10.26 6.79
C HIS A 152 -10.48 -10.36 8.08
#